data_AF-A0AAU2DVE1-F1
#
_entry.id   AF-A0AAU2DVE1-F1
#
_cell.length_a   1.000
_cell.length_b   1.000
_cell.length_c   1.000
_cell.angle_alpha   90.00
_cell.angle_beta   90.00
_cell.angle_gamma   90.00
#
_symmetry.space_group_name_H-M   'P 1'
#
loop_
_entity.id
_entity.type
_entity.pdbx_description
1 polymer ?
#
loop_
_entity_poly.entity_id
_entity_poly.type
_entity_poly.pdbx_seq_one_letter_code
_entity_poly.pdbx_strand_id
1 'polypeptide(L)'
;MTKRRTREEKLAYEVARAQEANTRTSLAEYEIEQLAGLLRSSVLEWQPLTFDRLRAQAEATRKRFDRAAVLYGADTEKTRTEQSAQSNAALAKRESAYRDRDVEAVEWFVTQVLAASVYPHGFPKAYGALFRADTGDLLVEIDLPPADVIPRLGPTGT
;
A
#
# COMPACT_ATOMS: atom_id res chain seq x y z
N MET A 1 -93.26 14.17 9.52
CA MET A 1 -92.56 12.95 9.98
C MET A 1 -91.21 12.67 9.27
N THR A 2 -90.91 13.29 8.12
CA THR A 2 -89.75 12.95 7.26
C THR A 2 -88.39 13.50 7.72
N LYS A 3 -88.34 14.67 8.39
CA LYS A 3 -87.07 15.31 8.81
C LYS A 3 -86.31 14.58 9.92
N ARG A 4 -87.00 13.79 10.76
CA ARG A 4 -86.35 12.99 11.82
C ARG A 4 -85.60 11.79 11.24
N ARG A 5 -86.24 11.07 10.31
CA ARG A 5 -85.67 9.88 9.65
C ARG A 5 -84.37 10.19 8.91
N THR A 6 -84.33 11.32 8.18
CA THR A 6 -83.11 11.76 7.48
C THR A 6 -81.96 12.14 8.41
N ARG A 7 -82.25 12.54 9.66
CA ARG A 7 -81.22 12.87 10.64
C ARG A 7 -80.72 11.60 11.33
N GLU A 8 -81.61 10.66 11.61
CA GLU A 8 -81.28 9.33 12.14
C GLU A 8 -80.40 8.54 11.16
N GLU A 9 -80.73 8.57 9.86
CA GLU A 9 -79.92 7.94 8.81
C GLU A 9 -78.53 8.59 8.66
N LYS A 10 -78.44 9.92 8.75
CA LYS A 10 -77.16 10.63 8.74
C LYS A 10 -76.30 10.31 9.96
N LEU A 11 -76.91 10.27 11.15
CA LEU A 11 -76.23 9.89 12.38
C LEU A 11 -75.75 8.43 12.32
N ALA A 12 -76.56 7.52 11.77
CA ALA A 12 -76.17 6.13 11.58
C ALA A 12 -74.99 6.00 10.59
N TYR A 13 -74.98 6.79 9.51
CA TYR A 13 -73.89 6.82 8.55
C TYR A 13 -72.59 7.38 9.16
N GLU A 14 -72.67 8.45 9.95
CA GLU A 14 -71.52 9.04 10.64
C GLU A 14 -70.95 8.08 11.69
N VAL A 15 -71.80 7.39 12.46
CA VAL A 15 -71.39 6.37 13.43
C VAL A 15 -70.76 5.17 12.73
N ALA A 16 -71.33 4.67 11.64
CA ALA A 16 -70.76 3.56 10.87
C ALA A 16 -69.38 3.93 10.30
N ARG A 17 -69.22 5.14 9.78
CA ARG A 17 -67.93 5.63 9.25
C ARG A 17 -66.89 5.82 10.36
N ALA A 18 -67.30 6.29 11.54
CA ALA A 18 -66.43 6.41 12.70
C ALA A 18 -66.00 5.05 13.24
N GLN A 19 -66.92 4.07 13.27
CA GLN A 19 -66.61 2.69 13.64
C GLN A 19 -65.64 2.06 12.64
N GLU A 20 -65.87 2.25 11.33
CA GLU A 20 -64.97 1.73 10.30
C GLU A 20 -63.56 2.32 10.44
N ALA A 21 -63.46 3.64 10.66
CA ALA A 21 -62.19 4.31 10.90
C ALA A 21 -61.49 3.75 12.14
N ASN A 22 -62.21 3.54 13.25
CA ASN A 22 -61.64 2.94 14.46
C ASN A 22 -61.16 1.51 14.22
N THR A 23 -61.93 0.67 13.53
CA THR A 23 -61.47 -0.69 13.19
C THR A 23 -60.23 -0.69 12.31
N ARG A 24 -60.13 0.24 11.34
CA ARG A 24 -58.93 0.37 10.50
C ARG A 24 -57.72 0.81 11.32
N THR A 25 -57.90 1.76 12.22
CA THR A 25 -56.82 2.21 13.12
C THR A 25 -56.38 1.08 14.04
N SER A 26 -57.30 0.35 14.66
CA SER A 26 -56.96 -0.78 15.54
C SER A 26 -56.27 -1.93 14.80
N LEU A 27 -56.66 -2.20 13.55
CA LEU A 27 -55.96 -3.18 12.70
C LEU A 27 -54.55 -2.71 12.34
N ALA A 28 -54.38 -1.44 11.98
CA ALA A 28 -53.05 -0.89 11.69
C ALA A 28 -52.14 -0.90 12.94
N GLU A 29 -52.68 -0.56 14.11
CA GLU A 29 -51.95 -0.65 15.39
C GLU A 29 -51.54 -2.09 15.70
N TYR A 30 -52.44 -3.06 15.48
CA TYR A 30 -52.14 -4.47 15.65
C TYR A 30 -51.06 -4.96 14.68
N GLU A 31 -51.12 -4.57 13.40
CA GLU A 31 -50.11 -4.90 12.40
C GLU A 31 -48.74 -4.28 12.74
N ILE A 32 -48.71 -3.03 13.21
CA ILE A 32 -47.49 -2.36 13.67
C ILE A 32 -46.90 -3.11 14.85
N GLU A 33 -47.70 -3.53 15.82
CA GLU A 33 -47.22 -4.26 17.00
C GLU A 33 -46.68 -5.64 16.63
N GLN A 34 -47.34 -6.34 15.69
CA GLN A 34 -46.84 -7.61 15.16
C GLN A 34 -45.53 -7.41 14.38
N LEU A 35 -45.43 -6.38 13.55
CA LEU A 35 -44.21 -6.05 12.83
C LEU A 35 -43.07 -5.68 13.79
N ALA A 36 -43.37 -4.94 14.86
CA ALA A 36 -42.42 -4.59 15.90
C ALA A 36 -41.96 -5.83 16.69
N GLY A 37 -42.87 -6.77 16.98
CA GLY A 37 -42.55 -8.07 17.57
C GLY A 37 -41.65 -8.92 16.67
N LEU A 38 -41.99 -9.00 15.38
CA LEU A 38 -41.19 -9.70 14.37
C LEU A 38 -39.81 -9.05 14.24
N LEU A 39 -39.71 -7.73 14.17
CA LEU A 39 -38.42 -7.03 14.16
C LEU A 39 -37.63 -7.31 15.45
N ARG A 40 -38.26 -7.26 16.63
CA ARG A 40 -37.56 -7.52 17.91
C ARG A 40 -37.07 -8.97 18.02
N SER A 41 -37.82 -9.93 17.47
CA SER A 41 -37.46 -11.35 17.44
C SER A 41 -36.47 -11.72 16.32
N SER A 42 -36.54 -11.04 15.17
CA SER A 42 -35.64 -11.20 14.02
C SER A 42 -34.33 -10.41 14.21
N VAL A 43 -34.35 -9.35 15.03
CA VAL A 43 -33.16 -8.61 15.47
C VAL A 43 -32.50 -9.35 16.64
N LEU A 44 -32.26 -10.64 16.45
CA LEU A 44 -31.12 -11.32 17.04
C LEU A 44 -30.10 -11.49 15.92
N GLU A 45 -29.35 -10.41 15.63
CA GLU A 45 -27.97 -10.44 15.08
C GLU A 45 -27.45 -9.06 14.67
N TRP A 46 -28.32 -8.07 14.45
CA TRP A 46 -27.88 -6.71 14.13
C TRP A 46 -27.68 -5.93 15.41
N GLN A 47 -26.54 -6.15 16.05
CA GLN A 47 -26.00 -5.18 17.01
C GLN A 47 -25.97 -3.81 16.33
N PRO A 48 -26.64 -2.77 16.86
CA PRO A 48 -26.56 -1.46 16.26
C PRO A 48 -25.08 -1.05 16.27
N LEU A 49 -24.56 -0.71 15.09
CA LEU A 49 -23.27 -0.06 14.89
C LEU A 49 -23.37 1.34 15.47
N THR A 50 -23.35 1.43 16.80
CA THR A 50 -23.25 2.72 17.48
C THR A 50 -21.85 3.28 17.25
N PHE A 51 -21.78 4.59 17.06
CA PHE A 51 -20.53 5.32 16.83
C PHE A 51 -19.49 5.00 17.92
N ASP A 52 -19.93 4.85 19.18
CA ASP A 52 -19.08 4.45 20.30
C ASP A 52 -18.48 3.06 20.15
N ARG A 53 -19.21 2.12 19.53
CA ARG A 53 -18.74 0.76 19.29
C ARG A 53 -17.72 0.70 18.16
N LEU A 54 -17.95 1.49 17.10
CA LEU A 54 -16.97 1.65 16.02
C LEU A 54 -15.69 2.30 16.55
N ARG A 55 -15.81 3.29 17.44
CA ARG A 55 -14.68 3.94 18.10
C ARG A 55 -13.93 2.98 19.04
N ALA A 56 -14.66 2.22 19.87
CA ALA A 56 -14.06 1.23 20.75
C ALA A 56 -13.37 0.09 19.97
N GLN A 57 -13.96 -0.33 18.85
CA GLN A 57 -13.36 -1.31 17.96
C GLN A 57 -12.09 -0.74 17.32
N ALA A 58 -12.12 0.48 16.78
CA ALA A 58 -10.97 1.15 16.19
C ALA A 58 -9.82 1.37 17.19
N GLU A 59 -10.14 1.74 18.42
CA GLU A 59 -9.14 1.86 19.51
C GLU A 59 -8.56 0.50 19.88
N ALA A 60 -9.37 -0.57 19.91
CA ALA A 60 -8.89 -1.92 20.17
C ALA A 60 -8.02 -2.45 19.02
N THR A 61 -8.37 -2.21 17.75
CA THR A 61 -7.51 -2.56 16.62
C THR A 61 -6.22 -1.76 16.65
N ARG A 62 -6.28 -0.44 16.89
CA ARG A 62 -5.10 0.42 16.99
C ARG A 62 -4.14 -0.05 18.09
N LYS A 63 -4.65 -0.35 19.29
CA LYS A 63 -3.82 -0.91 20.38
C LYS A 63 -3.19 -2.27 20.03
N ARG A 64 -3.88 -3.10 19.25
CA ARG A 64 -3.33 -4.38 18.75
C ARG A 64 -2.23 -4.17 17.73
N PHE A 65 -2.42 -3.23 16.80
CA PHE A 65 -1.40 -2.87 15.81
C PHE A 65 -0.21 -2.16 16.44
N ASP A 66 -0.41 -1.27 17.40
CA ASP A 66 0.66 -0.59 18.14
C ASP A 66 1.50 -1.60 18.92
N ARG A 67 0.86 -2.58 19.59
CA ARG A 67 1.57 -3.65 20.31
C ARG A 67 2.34 -4.58 19.36
N ALA A 68 1.78 -4.89 18.19
CA ALA A 68 2.48 -5.65 17.15
C ALA A 68 3.63 -4.85 16.54
N ALA A 69 3.46 -3.56 16.28
CA ALA A 69 4.51 -2.68 15.76
C ALA A 69 5.68 -2.53 16.75
N VAL A 70 5.41 -2.46 18.06
CA VAL A 70 6.46 -2.44 19.09
C VAL A 70 7.20 -3.77 19.19
N LEU A 71 6.50 -4.91 19.03
CA LEU A 71 7.10 -6.24 19.05
C LEU A 71 7.93 -6.54 17.79
N TYR A 72 7.53 -6.06 16.61
CA TYR A 72 8.23 -6.32 15.33
C TYR A 72 9.22 -5.20 14.93
N GLY A 73 9.05 -3.96 15.41
CA GLY A 73 9.93 -2.84 15.09
C GLY A 73 11.27 -2.89 15.82
N ALA A 74 11.29 -3.37 17.06
CA ALA A 74 12.50 -3.41 17.89
C ALA A 74 13.52 -4.49 17.43
N ASP A 75 13.06 -5.55 16.76
CA ASP A 75 13.92 -6.63 16.26
C ASP A 75 14.42 -6.35 14.84
N THR A 76 13.56 -5.78 13.99
CA THR A 76 13.91 -5.40 12.61
C THR A 76 14.89 -4.23 12.54
N GLU A 77 14.84 -3.28 13.47
CA GLU A 77 15.83 -2.20 13.53
C GLU A 77 17.22 -2.71 13.92
N LYS A 78 17.33 -3.67 14.84
CA LYS A 78 18.64 -4.25 15.22
C LYS A 78 19.25 -5.06 14.10
N THR A 79 18.48 -5.97 13.48
CA THR A 79 18.98 -6.74 12.34
C THR A 79 19.30 -5.87 11.13
N ARG A 80 18.50 -4.82 10.86
CA ARG A 80 18.74 -3.88 9.76
C ARG A 80 19.93 -2.95 10.02
N THR A 81 20.11 -2.47 11.24
CA THR A 81 21.28 -1.65 11.62
C THR A 81 22.56 -2.46 11.63
N GLU A 82 22.54 -3.71 12.09
CA GLU A 82 23.70 -4.62 12.08
C GLU A 82 24.11 -5.00 10.64
N GLN A 83 23.16 -5.34 9.78
CA GLN A 83 23.43 -5.61 8.36
C GLN A 83 23.94 -4.37 7.62
N SER A 84 23.39 -3.20 7.95
CA SER A 84 23.87 -1.93 7.41
C SER A 84 25.26 -1.58 7.94
N ALA A 85 25.54 -1.84 9.21
CA ALA A 85 26.85 -1.60 9.81
C ALA A 85 27.94 -2.48 9.19
N GLN A 86 27.66 -3.77 8.94
CA GLN A 86 28.59 -4.66 8.26
C GLN A 86 28.82 -4.23 6.80
N SER A 87 27.75 -3.84 6.09
CA SER A 87 27.85 -3.35 4.71
C SER A 87 28.62 -2.03 4.64
N ASN A 88 28.35 -1.10 5.57
CA ASN A 88 29.04 0.18 5.67
C ASN A 88 30.52 -0.02 6.07
N ALA A 89 30.83 -0.95 6.96
CA ALA A 89 32.20 -1.28 7.32
C ALA A 89 32.99 -1.87 6.14
N ALA A 90 32.35 -2.73 5.32
CA ALA A 90 32.95 -3.27 4.11
C ALA A 90 33.22 -2.17 3.07
N LEU A 91 32.32 -1.20 2.92
CA LEU A 91 32.52 -0.03 2.06
C LEU A 91 33.65 0.88 2.58
N ALA A 92 33.69 1.16 3.88
CA ALA A 92 34.74 1.97 4.50
C ALA A 92 36.13 1.33 4.35
N LYS A 93 36.24 0.01 4.50
CA LYS A 93 37.49 -0.72 4.29
C LYS A 93 37.98 -0.59 2.84
N ARG A 94 37.07 -0.67 1.87
CA ARG A 94 37.40 -0.50 0.45
C ARG A 94 37.77 0.93 0.10
N GLU A 95 37.11 1.92 0.69
CA GLU A 95 37.46 3.33 0.51
C GLU A 95 38.88 3.63 1.05
N SER A 96 39.22 3.10 2.22
CA SER A 96 40.58 3.22 2.76
C SER A 96 41.60 2.56 1.83
N ALA A 97 41.37 1.31 1.42
CA ALA A 97 42.28 0.60 0.53
C ALA A 97 42.50 1.32 -0.81
N TYR A 98 41.44 1.91 -1.38
CA TYR A 98 41.55 2.74 -2.59
C TYR A 98 42.39 4.01 -2.34
N ARG A 99 42.19 4.69 -1.21
CA ARG A 99 42.99 5.86 -0.81
C ARG A 99 44.46 5.50 -0.61
N ASP A 100 44.71 4.31 -0.08
CA ASP A 100 46.05 3.75 0.16
C ASP A 100 46.71 3.21 -1.12
N ARG A 101 46.03 3.32 -2.28
CA ARG A 101 46.47 2.79 -3.59
C ARG A 101 46.75 1.29 -3.56
N ASP A 102 45.99 0.56 -2.75
CA ASP A 102 46.00 -0.89 -2.76
C ASP A 102 45.62 -1.42 -4.15
N VAL A 103 46.43 -2.35 -4.66
CA VAL A 103 46.31 -2.84 -6.04
C VAL A 103 44.96 -3.50 -6.27
N GLU A 104 44.56 -4.40 -5.38
CA GLU A 104 43.30 -5.13 -5.51
C GLU A 104 42.10 -4.19 -5.42
N ALA A 105 42.14 -3.19 -4.53
CA ALA A 105 41.06 -2.22 -4.38
C ALA A 105 40.87 -1.35 -5.62
N VAL A 106 41.97 -0.89 -6.24
CA VAL A 106 41.92 -0.07 -7.46
C VAL A 106 41.44 -0.90 -8.65
N GLU A 107 41.99 -2.10 -8.86
CA GLU A 107 41.58 -3.00 -9.94
C GLU A 107 40.09 -3.39 -9.82
N TRP A 108 39.64 -3.69 -8.60
CA TRP A 108 38.24 -3.99 -8.34
C TRP A 108 37.34 -2.79 -8.66
N PHE A 109 37.71 -1.59 -8.23
CA PHE A 109 36.93 -0.38 -8.50
C PHE A 109 36.82 -0.10 -10.00
N VAL A 110 37.94 -0.16 -10.72
CA VAL A 110 37.98 0.03 -12.18
C VAL A 110 37.13 -1.03 -12.89
N THR A 111 37.17 -2.27 -12.43
CA THR A 111 36.33 -3.36 -12.95
C THR A 111 34.83 -3.05 -12.78
N GLN A 112 34.41 -2.48 -11.64
CA GLN A 112 33.02 -2.07 -11.42
C GLN A 112 32.61 -0.90 -12.32
N VAL A 113 33.50 0.09 -12.50
CA VAL A 113 33.26 1.24 -13.39
C VAL A 113 33.08 0.79 -14.83
N LEU A 114 33.95 -0.10 -15.32
CA LEU A 114 33.85 -0.66 -16.67
C LEU A 114 32.56 -1.49 -16.82
N ALA A 115 32.17 -2.28 -15.83
CA ALA A 115 30.92 -3.06 -15.86
C ALA A 115 29.66 -2.19 -15.99
N ALA A 116 29.65 -1.05 -15.29
CA ALA A 116 28.54 -0.11 -15.27
C ALA A 116 28.52 0.85 -16.47
N SER A 117 29.59 0.88 -17.27
CA SER A 117 29.73 1.81 -18.39
C SER A 117 28.82 1.44 -19.57
N VAL A 118 28.35 2.47 -20.29
CA VAL A 118 27.53 2.31 -21.48
C VAL A 118 28.44 2.14 -22.69
N TYR A 119 28.35 0.97 -23.33
CA TYR A 119 29.10 0.66 -24.55
C TYR A 119 28.22 0.80 -25.79
N PRO A 120 28.77 1.31 -26.92
CA PRO A 120 28.07 1.29 -28.21
C PRO A 120 27.63 -0.13 -28.60
N HIS A 121 26.56 -0.22 -29.38
CA HIS A 121 26.01 -1.51 -29.79
C HIS A 121 27.03 -2.32 -30.59
N GLY A 122 27.36 -3.53 -30.13
CA GLY A 122 28.34 -4.42 -30.77
C GLY A 122 29.79 -4.25 -30.28
N PHE A 123 30.03 -3.39 -29.27
CA PHE A 123 31.34 -3.27 -28.63
C PHE A 123 31.56 -4.40 -27.60
N PRO A 124 32.71 -5.12 -27.63
CA PRO A 124 33.02 -6.16 -26.65
C PRO A 124 33.11 -5.63 -25.22
N LYS A 125 32.51 -6.34 -24.27
CA LYS A 125 32.56 -6.00 -22.83
C LYS A 125 33.60 -6.81 -22.06
N ALA A 126 34.42 -7.61 -22.75
CA ALA A 126 35.54 -8.29 -22.12
C ALA A 126 36.67 -7.29 -21.90
N TYR A 127 37.13 -7.17 -20.65
CA TYR A 127 38.22 -6.29 -20.27
C TYR A 127 39.04 -6.89 -19.14
N GLY A 128 40.32 -6.56 -19.10
CA GLY A 128 41.23 -6.77 -17.98
C GLY A 128 41.68 -5.42 -17.41
N ALA A 129 41.80 -5.32 -16.09
CA ALA A 129 42.32 -4.13 -15.43
C ALA A 129 43.47 -4.54 -14.50
N LEU A 130 44.63 -3.89 -14.66
CA LEU A 130 45.81 -4.13 -13.84
C LEU A 130 46.35 -2.79 -13.32
N PHE A 131 46.66 -2.71 -12.02
CA PHE A 131 47.17 -1.50 -11.39
C PHE A 131 48.59 -1.71 -10.83
N ARG A 132 49.50 -0.78 -11.12
CA ARG A 132 50.85 -0.78 -10.54
C ARG A 132 50.95 0.30 -9.48
N ALA A 133 50.97 -0.09 -8.21
CA ALA A 133 51.04 0.85 -7.09
C ALA A 133 52.32 1.70 -7.07
N ASP A 134 53.45 1.15 -7.53
CA ASP A 134 54.75 1.82 -7.50
C ASP A 134 54.83 3.06 -8.41
N THR A 135 54.26 2.97 -9.62
CA THR A 135 54.21 4.08 -10.58
C THR A 135 52.88 4.81 -10.60
N GLY A 136 51.81 4.17 -10.10
CA GLY A 136 50.43 4.66 -10.20
C GLY A 136 49.80 4.44 -11.58
N ASP A 137 50.38 3.57 -12.41
CA ASP A 137 49.87 3.29 -13.74
C ASP A 137 48.71 2.29 -13.70
N LEU A 138 47.64 2.60 -14.43
CA LEU A 138 46.50 1.71 -14.66
C LEU A 138 46.52 1.23 -16.12
N LEU A 139 46.63 -0.08 -16.31
CA LEU A 139 46.53 -0.73 -17.61
C LEU A 139 45.12 -1.32 -17.76
N VAL A 140 44.42 -0.93 -18.83
CA VAL A 140 43.13 -1.51 -19.19
C VAL A 140 43.27 -2.20 -20.54
N GLU A 141 43.09 -3.51 -20.55
CA GLU A 141 43.07 -4.34 -21.76
C GLU A 141 41.62 -4.50 -22.22
N ILE A 142 41.35 -4.25 -23.50
CA ILE A 142 40.02 -4.34 -24.11
C ILE A 142 40.13 -4.95 -25.50
N ASP A 143 39.20 -5.84 -25.82
CA ASP A 143 39.10 -6.40 -27.16
C ASP A 143 38.64 -5.32 -28.16
N LEU A 144 39.28 -5.30 -29.33
CA LEU A 144 38.94 -4.33 -30.37
C LEU A 144 37.57 -4.67 -30.98
N PRO A 145 36.63 -3.71 -31.07
CA PRO A 145 35.36 -3.94 -31.73
C PRO A 145 35.55 -4.21 -33.23
N PRO A 146 34.64 -4.97 -33.87
CA PRO A 146 34.64 -5.13 -35.32
C PRO A 146 34.47 -3.77 -36.01
N ALA A 147 35.13 -3.60 -37.17
CA ALA A 147 35.19 -2.33 -37.89
C ALA A 147 33.83 -1.73 -38.29
N ASP A 148 32.78 -2.54 -38.30
CA ASP A 148 31.40 -2.13 -38.62
C ASP A 148 30.73 -1.31 -37.50
N VAL A 149 31.19 -1.48 -36.25
CA VAL A 149 30.68 -0.75 -35.07
C VAL A 149 31.43 0.58 -34.88
N ILE A 150 32.60 0.73 -35.52
CA ILE A 150 33.38 1.95 -35.43
C ILE A 150 32.70 3.02 -36.29
N PRO A 151 32.21 4.13 -35.68
CA PRO A 151 31.56 5.18 -36.45
C PRO A 151 32.57 5.74 -37.46
N ARG A 152 32.24 5.58 -38.75
CA ARG A 152 33.02 6.22 -39.82
C ARG A 152 32.80 7.72 -39.68
N LEU A 153 33.86 8.47 -39.39
CA LEU A 153 33.84 9.92 -39.51
C LEU A 153 33.50 10.22 -40.98
N GLY A 154 32.26 10.64 -41.25
CA GLY A 154 31.86 11.11 -42.57
C GLY A 154 32.71 12.30 -42.98
N PRO A 155 32.90 12.56 -44.28
CA PRO A 155 33.68 13.70 -44.73
C PRO A 155 33.07 14.96 -44.12
N THR A 156 33.86 15.69 -43.34
CA THR A 156 33.54 17.04 -42.90
C THR A 156 33.15 17.84 -44.14
N GLY A 157 31.88 18.23 -44.22
CA GLY A 157 31.33 18.98 -45.34
C GLY A 157 32.18 20.23 -45.62
N THR A 158 32.52 20.38 -46.90
CA THR A 158 33.10 21.59 -47.49
C THR A 158 31.99 22.58 -47.80
#